data_AF-I3M922-F1
#
_entry.id   AF-I3M922-F1
#
_cell.length_a   1.000
_cell.length_b   1.000
_cell.length_c   1.000
_cell.angle_alpha   90.00
_cell.angle_beta   90.00
_cell.angle_gamma   90.00
#
_symmetry.space_group_name_H-M   'P 1'
#
loop_
_entity.id
_entity.type
_entity.pdbx_description
1 polymer ?
#
loop_
_entity_poly.entity_id
_entity_poly.type
_entity_poly.pdbx_seq_one_letter_code
_entity_poly.pdbx_strand_id
1 'polypeptide(L)'
;MLNHYAKTASFTTKIGLCVNMRSLPWYVQANPDSFFPRCYSLCTESEKQEFLEDFRRTVASSILKWVVSHQNYNRNRSRRREEARQSDTGPRKDPEDADEKFRSLSGQLVDTACKVCQAYLGQLEHEDIDVSESSKEELSEDEWNDLTQQYYSLVHGDAFISSSRNYFSQCQALLNKITSVNPQTEIDGLRNIWIIKPAAKSRGRDIVCMDRVEDILELAAEELPTKDNKWVVQKYIETPMLIYDTKFDIRQWFLVTDWNPLTIWFYKESYLRFSTQRFSLDNLDSAIHLCNHSIQKRLRNDQGRSPLLPGHNMWSSSRFQEYLQKRGRGAMWGSVIYPSMKRAITNAMKVAQDHVEARKNSFELYGADFILGRDFKPWLIEINSSPTMHPSTPVTAQLCAQVQEDTIKVVVDRKVDRNCDIGNFELLWRQPVVELPPFNGSDLCVEGIGMKKAKRQMPPITNFNFPASLCDAQLLKVRCPSAVPGLVGGAPRGAVQDWKREDAKVSRRTAAP
;
A
#
# COMPACT_ATOMS: atom_id res chain seq x y z
N MET A 1 -12.62 -30.29 -12.90
CA MET A 1 -11.84 -29.05 -12.79
C MET A 1 -12.56 -28.12 -11.82
N LEU A 2 -11.83 -27.29 -11.08
CA LEU A 2 -12.41 -26.33 -10.13
C LEU A 2 -11.90 -24.92 -10.48
N ASN A 3 -12.77 -23.91 -10.41
CA ASN A 3 -12.43 -22.51 -10.69
C ASN A 3 -11.95 -21.74 -9.45
N HIS A 4 -11.38 -22.46 -8.47
CA HIS A 4 -10.82 -21.92 -7.24
C HIS A 4 -9.58 -22.70 -6.78
N TYR A 5 -8.65 -21.98 -6.16
CA TYR A 5 -7.60 -22.55 -5.32
C TYR A 5 -7.95 -22.43 -3.83
N ALA A 6 -7.24 -23.16 -2.99
CA ALA A 6 -7.32 -23.01 -1.54
C ALA A 6 -6.23 -22.04 -1.04
N LYS A 7 -6.48 -21.37 0.09
CA LYS A 7 -5.53 -20.48 0.79
C LYS A 7 -5.03 -19.27 -0.03
N THR A 8 -5.91 -18.62 -0.80
CA THR A 8 -5.56 -17.40 -1.55
C THR A 8 -5.51 -16.11 -0.71
N ALA A 9 -5.82 -16.20 0.59
CA ALA A 9 -6.01 -15.05 1.47
C ALA A 9 -4.77 -14.14 1.56
N SER A 10 -3.58 -14.68 1.30
CA SER A 10 -2.32 -13.92 1.28
C SER A 10 -2.29 -12.79 0.26
N PHE A 11 -3.08 -12.83 -0.81
CA PHE A 11 -3.15 -11.72 -1.77
C PHE A 11 -4.58 -11.25 -2.07
N THR A 12 -5.59 -12.02 -1.68
CA THR A 12 -7.01 -11.66 -1.90
C THR A 12 -7.65 -10.95 -0.70
N THR A 13 -6.93 -10.79 0.41
CA THR A 13 -7.33 -9.95 1.54
C THR A 13 -6.44 -8.72 1.62
N LYS A 14 -6.91 -7.66 2.27
CA LYS A 14 -6.16 -6.40 2.36
C LYS A 14 -4.93 -6.57 3.24
N ILE A 15 -5.07 -7.27 4.36
CA ILE A 15 -3.95 -7.58 5.26
C ILE A 15 -2.96 -8.54 4.62
N GLY A 16 -3.45 -9.58 3.93
CA GLY A 16 -2.58 -10.50 3.19
C GLY A 16 -1.75 -9.73 2.17
N LEU A 17 -2.41 -8.95 1.31
CA LEU A 17 -1.72 -8.19 0.26
C LEU A 17 -0.72 -7.19 0.87
N CYS A 18 -1.06 -6.53 1.97
CA CYS A 18 -0.15 -5.67 2.73
C CYS A 18 1.12 -6.41 3.15
N VAL A 19 0.98 -7.58 3.79
CA VAL A 19 2.10 -8.40 4.25
C VAL A 19 2.92 -8.94 3.07
N ASN A 20 2.25 -9.41 2.01
CA ASN A 20 2.92 -9.88 0.80
C ASN A 20 3.72 -8.78 0.10
N MET A 21 3.23 -7.54 0.05
CA MET A 21 3.98 -6.47 -0.60
C MET A 21 5.24 -6.09 0.19
N ARG A 22 5.24 -6.22 1.52
CA ARG A 22 6.44 -6.00 2.35
C ARG A 22 7.52 -7.05 2.14
N SER A 23 7.14 -8.31 1.88
CA SER A 23 8.10 -9.38 1.61
C SER A 23 8.57 -9.43 0.15
N LEU A 24 7.99 -8.61 -0.75
CA LEU A 24 8.31 -8.58 -2.18
C LEU A 24 9.82 -8.54 -2.50
N PRO A 25 10.65 -7.73 -1.82
CA PRO A 25 12.08 -7.66 -2.11
C PRO A 25 12.83 -8.99 -1.96
N TRP A 26 12.29 -9.95 -1.19
CA TRP A 26 12.88 -11.29 -1.04
C TRP A 26 12.65 -12.19 -2.26
N TYR A 27 11.65 -11.87 -3.09
CA TYR A 27 11.22 -12.68 -4.23
C TYR A 27 11.63 -12.06 -5.57
N VAL A 28 11.68 -10.73 -5.65
CA VAL A 28 12.02 -9.99 -6.86
C VAL A 28 12.78 -8.72 -6.52
N GLN A 29 13.68 -8.29 -7.41
CA GLN A 29 14.32 -6.99 -7.34
C GLN A 29 13.35 -5.88 -7.79
N ALA A 30 12.31 -5.64 -7.01
CA ALA A 30 11.34 -4.58 -7.25
C ALA A 30 10.97 -3.89 -5.94
N ASN A 31 10.89 -2.55 -5.98
CA ASN A 31 10.38 -1.78 -4.86
C ASN A 31 8.83 -1.83 -4.85
N PRO A 32 8.18 -2.42 -3.82
CA PRO A 32 6.72 -2.44 -3.72
C PRO A 32 6.11 -1.04 -3.71
N ASP A 33 6.79 -0.06 -3.13
CA ASP A 33 6.31 1.32 -3.01
C ASP A 33 6.20 2.05 -4.36
N SER A 34 6.74 1.47 -5.44
CA SER A 34 6.62 2.03 -6.79
C SER A 34 5.28 1.72 -7.48
N PHE A 35 4.47 0.81 -6.95
CA PHE A 35 3.19 0.40 -7.54
C PHE A 35 2.12 -0.02 -6.53
N PHE A 36 2.42 -0.06 -5.23
CA PHE A 36 1.47 -0.34 -4.16
C PHE A 36 1.58 0.77 -3.10
N PRO A 37 0.50 1.54 -2.83
CA PRO A 37 0.56 2.56 -1.79
C PRO A 37 0.88 1.94 -0.44
N ARG A 38 1.81 2.56 0.29
CA ARG A 38 2.33 2.03 1.56
C ARG A 38 1.19 1.78 2.55
N CYS A 39 1.36 0.73 3.32
CA CYS A 39 0.26 0.03 3.96
C CYS A 39 0.73 -0.61 5.26
N TYR A 40 -0.07 -0.49 6.31
CA TYR A 40 0.24 -0.99 7.63
C TYR A 40 -0.93 -1.77 8.20
N SER A 41 -0.63 -2.93 8.79
CA SER A 41 -1.58 -3.64 9.63
C SER A 41 -1.55 -2.99 11.01
N LEU A 42 -2.69 -2.56 11.54
CA LEU A 42 -2.75 -1.99 12.90
C LEU A 42 -2.93 -3.09 13.97
N CYS A 43 -2.47 -4.31 13.67
CA CYS A 43 -2.70 -5.49 14.52
C CYS A 43 -1.65 -5.67 15.61
N THR A 44 -0.46 -5.10 15.45
CA THR A 44 0.63 -5.22 16.43
C THR A 44 1.15 -3.83 16.80
N GLU A 45 1.69 -3.69 18.01
CA GLU A 45 2.21 -2.40 18.48
C GLU A 45 3.38 -1.90 17.61
N SER A 46 4.23 -2.82 17.15
CA SER A 46 5.32 -2.50 16.23
C SER A 46 4.80 -1.89 14.92
N GLU A 47 3.77 -2.48 14.31
CA GLU A 47 3.23 -1.95 13.05
C GLU A 47 2.44 -0.64 13.24
N LYS A 48 1.81 -0.46 14.41
CA LYS A 48 1.20 0.83 14.78
C LYS A 48 2.26 1.92 14.92
N GLN A 49 3.40 1.60 15.53
CA GLN A 49 4.52 2.52 15.67
C GLN A 49 5.11 2.88 14.30
N GLU A 50 5.34 1.90 13.42
CA GLU A 50 5.79 2.14 12.04
C GLU A 50 4.83 3.08 11.27
N PHE A 51 3.52 2.87 11.43
CA PHE A 51 2.51 3.75 10.86
C PHE A 51 2.58 5.17 11.44
N LEU A 52 2.68 5.30 12.76
CA LEU A 52 2.75 6.60 13.45
C LEU A 52 3.98 7.40 12.99
N GLU A 53 5.14 6.75 12.89
CA GLU A 53 6.35 7.38 12.37
C GLU A 53 6.20 7.82 10.91
N ASP A 54 5.56 7.01 10.06
CA ASP A 54 5.28 7.39 8.67
C ASP A 54 4.31 8.56 8.58
N PHE A 55 3.26 8.55 9.41
CA PHE A 55 2.33 9.68 9.53
C PHE A 55 3.10 10.97 9.88
N ARG A 56 3.96 10.91 10.89
CA ARG A 56 4.82 12.03 11.36
C ARG A 56 5.81 12.51 10.29
N ARG A 57 6.46 11.59 9.58
CA ARG A 57 7.33 11.94 8.42
C ARG A 57 6.53 12.60 7.30
N THR A 58 5.33 12.12 7.04
CA THR A 58 4.44 12.69 6.01
C THR A 58 3.94 14.08 6.42
N VAL A 59 3.67 14.33 7.70
CA VAL A 59 3.39 15.67 8.26
C VAL A 59 4.53 16.63 7.95
N ALA A 60 5.77 16.28 8.30
CA ALA A 60 6.94 17.12 8.06
C ALA A 60 7.14 17.43 6.58
N SER A 61 7.07 16.40 5.71
CA SER A 61 7.16 16.59 4.25
C SER A 61 6.04 17.50 3.72
N SER A 62 4.83 17.38 4.25
CA SER A 62 3.67 18.17 3.83
C SER A 62 3.80 19.65 4.20
N ILE A 63 4.42 19.98 5.35
CA ILE A 63 4.78 21.36 5.70
C ILE A 63 5.74 21.94 4.65
N LEU A 64 6.77 21.20 4.24
CA LEU A 64 7.70 21.67 3.19
C LEU A 64 6.97 21.88 1.85
N LYS A 65 6.08 20.95 1.48
CA LYS A 65 5.26 21.06 0.26
C LYS A 65 4.31 22.25 0.33
N TRP A 66 3.75 22.56 1.50
CA TRP A 66 2.92 23.74 1.72
C TRP A 66 3.71 25.02 1.44
N VAL A 67 4.94 25.14 1.98
CA VAL A 67 5.82 26.30 1.75
C VAL A 67 6.10 26.50 0.25
N VAL A 68 6.47 25.43 -0.45
CA VAL A 68 6.78 25.47 -1.89
C VAL A 68 5.55 25.82 -2.73
N SER A 69 4.39 25.21 -2.43
CA SER A 69 3.14 25.46 -3.18
C SER A 69 2.59 26.87 -2.98
N HIS A 70 2.67 27.42 -1.76
CA HIS A 70 2.20 28.77 -1.46
C HIS A 70 3.00 29.85 -2.20
N GLN A 71 4.32 29.68 -2.32
CA GLN A 71 5.14 30.62 -3.09
C GLN A 71 4.83 30.56 -4.58
N ASN A 72 4.63 29.36 -5.12
CA ASN A 72 4.26 29.19 -6.53
C ASN A 72 2.88 29.79 -6.83
N TYR A 73 1.91 29.64 -5.92
CA TYR A 73 0.59 30.27 -6.04
C TYR A 73 0.69 31.80 -6.02
N ASN A 74 1.41 32.37 -5.05
CA ASN A 74 1.60 33.82 -4.94
C ASN A 74 2.32 34.39 -6.17
N ARG A 75 3.36 33.73 -6.67
CA ARG A 75 4.07 34.13 -7.89
C ARG A 75 3.16 34.09 -9.12
N ASN A 76 2.33 33.06 -9.27
CA ASN A 76 1.35 32.97 -10.37
C ASN A 76 0.25 34.03 -10.25
N ARG A 77 -0.20 34.36 -9.04
CA ARG A 77 -1.17 35.44 -8.79
C ARG A 77 -0.59 36.81 -9.14
N SER A 78 0.67 37.08 -8.75
CA SER A 78 1.38 38.30 -9.11
C SER A 78 1.56 38.43 -10.62
N ARG A 79 1.97 37.36 -11.30
CA ARG A 79 2.11 37.34 -12.76
C ARG A 79 0.77 37.60 -13.48
N ARG A 80 -0.33 36.99 -13.02
CA ARG A 80 -1.68 37.29 -13.56
C ARG A 80 -2.12 38.73 -13.30
N ARG A 81 -1.75 39.31 -12.16
CA ARG A 81 -2.02 40.73 -11.84
C ARG A 81 -1.19 41.68 -12.71
N GLU A 82 0.05 41.34 -13.03
CA GLU A 82 0.90 42.11 -13.96
C GLU A 82 0.39 42.02 -15.41
N GLU A 83 -0.03 40.85 -15.86
CA GLU A 83 -0.67 40.63 -17.17
C GLU A 83 -2.02 41.37 -17.28
N ALA A 84 -2.79 41.46 -16.18
CA ALA A 84 -4.03 42.25 -16.10
C ALA A 84 -3.78 43.78 -16.03
N ARG A 85 -2.69 44.23 -15.40
CA ARG A 85 -2.31 45.66 -15.33
C ARG A 85 -1.77 46.20 -16.65
N GLN A 86 -1.24 45.35 -17.52
CA GLN A 86 -0.84 45.73 -18.88
C GLN A 86 -2.02 45.80 -19.86
N SER A 87 -3.22 45.34 -19.47
CA SER A 87 -4.41 45.28 -20.34
C SER A 87 -5.58 46.18 -19.91
N ASP A 88 -5.51 46.86 -18.76
CA ASP A 88 -6.65 47.66 -18.24
C ASP A 88 -6.17 49.03 -17.69
N THR A 89 -6.57 50.12 -18.34
CA THR A 89 -6.38 51.51 -17.90
C THR A 89 -7.70 52.02 -17.29
N GLY A 90 -7.96 51.65 -16.04
CA GLY A 90 -9.14 52.14 -15.32
C GLY A 90 -8.96 52.05 -13.80
N PRO A 91 -9.48 53.02 -13.02
CA PRO A 91 -9.31 53.01 -11.57
C PRO A 91 -10.27 51.97 -10.97
N ARG A 92 -9.71 50.91 -10.38
CA ARG A 92 -10.50 49.96 -9.58
C ARG A 92 -10.07 50.05 -8.13
N LYS A 93 -11.08 50.19 -7.27
CA LYS A 93 -10.99 50.09 -5.81
C LYS A 93 -10.30 48.77 -5.45
N ASP A 94 -9.26 48.88 -4.64
CA ASP A 94 -8.63 47.72 -4.02
C ASP A 94 -9.67 46.99 -3.14
N PRO A 95 -9.78 45.65 -3.23
CA PRO A 95 -10.44 44.89 -2.18
C PRO A 95 -9.51 44.92 -0.96
N GLU A 96 -9.95 45.60 0.09
CA GLU A 96 -9.34 45.58 1.42
C GLU A 96 -9.04 44.13 1.87
N ASP A 97 -7.89 43.97 2.51
CA ASP A 97 -7.28 42.72 2.94
C ASP A 97 -8.25 41.82 3.71
N ALA A 98 -8.48 40.61 3.18
CA ALA A 98 -9.12 39.51 3.89
C ALA A 98 -8.13 38.67 4.72
N ASP A 99 -6.91 39.19 4.97
CA ASP A 99 -5.82 38.49 5.66
C ASP A 99 -5.87 38.63 7.20
N GLU A 100 -6.78 39.44 7.77
CA GLU A 100 -6.84 39.72 9.22
C GLU A 100 -7.40 38.58 10.11
N LYS A 101 -7.75 37.40 9.57
CA LYS A 101 -8.40 36.31 10.35
C LYS A 101 -7.59 35.04 10.60
N PHE A 102 -6.39 34.90 10.05
CA PHE A 102 -5.66 33.63 10.11
C PHE A 102 -4.58 33.61 11.21
N ARG A 103 -4.42 32.46 11.87
CA ARG A 103 -3.38 32.27 12.88
C ARG A 103 -1.99 32.25 12.21
N SER A 104 -1.11 33.16 12.61
CA SER A 104 0.28 33.18 12.13
C SER A 104 1.14 32.15 12.88
N LEU A 105 1.78 31.23 12.16
CA LEU A 105 2.71 30.23 12.68
C LEU A 105 4.17 30.67 12.50
N SER A 106 5.01 30.28 13.46
CA SER A 106 6.44 30.60 13.50
C SER A 106 7.23 29.88 12.39
N GLY A 107 8.32 30.50 11.93
CA GLY A 107 9.28 29.85 11.02
C GLY A 107 9.94 28.60 11.62
N GLN A 108 9.99 28.50 12.96
CA GLN A 108 10.51 27.33 13.68
C GLN A 108 9.79 26.03 13.31
N LEU A 109 8.51 26.11 12.93
CA LEU A 109 7.74 24.98 12.41
C LEU A 109 8.42 24.36 11.17
N VAL A 110 8.91 25.21 10.27
CA VAL A 110 9.59 24.81 9.04
C VAL A 110 10.98 24.25 9.35
N ASP A 111 11.69 24.84 10.32
CA ASP A 111 12.98 24.33 10.79
C ASP A 111 12.85 22.91 11.34
N THR A 112 11.86 22.67 12.21
CA THR A 112 11.58 21.34 12.76
C THR A 112 11.20 20.35 11.65
N ALA A 113 10.32 20.73 10.71
CA ALA A 113 9.98 19.89 9.58
C ALA A 113 11.18 19.57 8.68
N CYS A 114 12.09 20.53 8.47
CA CYS A 114 13.34 20.32 7.73
C CYS A 114 14.26 19.33 8.45
N LYS A 115 14.41 19.46 9.77
CA LYS A 115 15.21 18.52 10.59
C LYS A 115 14.69 17.10 10.48
N VAL A 116 13.37 16.90 10.62
CA VAL A 116 12.73 15.58 10.46
C VAL A 116 13.01 14.99 9.07
N CYS A 117 12.85 15.80 8.03
CA CYS A 117 13.10 15.37 6.66
C CYS A 117 14.58 15.06 6.39
N GLN A 118 15.51 15.81 6.99
CA GLN A 118 16.95 15.55 6.92
C GLN A 118 17.31 14.25 7.64
N ALA A 119 16.81 14.04 8.86
CA ALA A 119 17.02 12.82 9.61
C ALA A 119 16.51 11.59 8.84
N TYR A 120 15.33 11.68 8.21
CA TYR A 120 14.82 10.62 7.34
C TYR A 120 15.74 10.30 6.16
N LEU A 121 16.26 11.32 5.47
CA LEU A 121 17.22 11.11 4.38
C LEU A 121 18.53 10.47 4.89
N GLY A 122 19.03 10.91 6.05
CA GLY A 122 20.23 10.32 6.66
C GLY A 122 20.04 8.86 7.05
N GLN A 123 18.86 8.47 7.56
CA GLN A 123 18.52 7.07 7.83
C GLN A 123 18.54 6.20 6.56
N LEU A 124 18.08 6.74 5.43
CA LEU A 124 18.15 6.03 4.14
C LEU A 124 19.58 5.89 3.61
N GLU A 125 20.46 6.83 3.97
CA GLU A 125 21.88 6.81 3.65
C GLU A 125 22.72 6.07 4.71
N HIS A 126 22.05 5.45 5.71
CA HIS A 126 22.65 4.70 6.81
C HIS A 126 23.58 5.55 7.71
N GLU A 127 23.38 6.86 7.75
CA GLU A 127 24.15 7.80 8.58
C GLU A 127 23.86 7.64 10.08
N ASP A 128 22.81 6.88 10.44
CA ASP A 128 22.35 6.66 11.81
C ASP A 128 22.96 5.42 12.50
N ILE A 129 23.67 4.55 11.74
CA ILE A 129 24.20 3.29 12.26
C ILE A 129 25.26 3.51 13.36
N ASP A 130 26.10 4.52 13.19
CA ASP A 130 27.23 4.81 14.09
C ASP A 130 26.89 5.84 15.19
N VAL A 131 25.63 6.31 15.24
CA VAL A 131 25.16 7.31 16.19
C VAL A 131 24.62 6.61 17.44
N SER A 132 25.19 6.92 18.62
CA SER A 132 24.68 6.37 19.88
C SER A 132 23.22 6.77 20.14
N GLU A 133 22.41 5.91 20.76
CA GLU A 133 21.00 6.22 21.11
C GLU A 133 20.85 7.53 21.90
N SER A 134 21.82 7.90 22.73
CA SER A 134 21.83 9.14 23.51
C SER A 134 22.10 10.41 22.70
N SER A 135 22.50 10.29 21.43
CA SER A 135 22.82 11.39 20.52
C SER A 135 21.81 11.57 19.38
N LYS A 136 20.76 10.75 19.33
CA LYS A 136 19.65 10.96 18.40
C LYS A 136 18.83 12.14 18.89
N GLU A 137 18.88 13.26 18.18
CA GLU A 137 17.97 14.40 18.38
C GLU A 137 16.56 14.01 17.91
N GLU A 138 15.92 13.08 18.62
CA GLU A 138 14.54 12.70 18.39
C GLU A 138 13.62 13.70 19.09
N LEU A 139 12.58 14.13 18.38
CA LEU A 139 11.51 14.93 18.96
C LEU A 139 10.80 14.11 20.03
N SER A 140 10.58 14.73 21.18
CA SER A 140 9.71 14.19 22.23
C SER A 140 8.26 14.06 21.76
N GLU A 141 7.47 13.26 22.45
CA GLU A 141 6.05 13.08 22.12
C GLU A 141 5.26 14.39 22.16
N ASP A 142 5.57 15.29 23.10
CA ASP A 142 4.94 16.61 23.18
C ASP A 142 5.31 17.50 21.98
N GLU A 143 6.56 17.46 21.52
CA GLU A 143 7.01 18.19 20.33
C GLU A 143 6.35 17.64 19.05
N TRP A 144 6.18 16.32 18.95
CA TRP A 144 5.43 15.70 17.86
C TRP A 144 3.97 16.11 17.85
N ASN A 145 3.34 16.13 19.02
CA ASN A 145 1.95 16.56 19.17
C ASN A 145 1.79 18.02 18.76
N ASP A 146 2.68 18.90 19.21
CA ASP A 146 2.66 20.33 18.82
C ASP A 146 2.87 20.51 17.31
N LEU A 147 3.88 19.85 16.73
CA LEU A 147 4.14 19.87 15.28
C LEU A 147 2.91 19.42 14.48
N THR A 148 2.25 18.36 14.94
CA THR A 148 1.08 17.77 14.29
C THR A 148 -0.15 18.69 14.39
N GLN A 149 -0.41 19.31 15.55
CA GLN A 149 -1.51 20.27 15.70
C GLN A 149 -1.31 21.55 14.88
N GLN A 150 -0.07 22.05 14.80
CA GLN A 150 0.27 23.18 13.94
C GLN A 150 0.09 22.81 12.45
N TYR A 151 0.50 21.60 12.06
CA TYR A 151 0.26 21.06 10.72
C TYR A 151 -1.23 21.00 10.36
N TYR A 152 -2.08 20.47 11.24
CA TYR A 152 -3.54 20.42 10.98
C TYR A 152 -4.10 21.81 10.72
N SER A 153 -3.75 22.78 11.57
CA SER A 153 -4.18 24.18 11.40
C SER A 153 -3.73 24.75 10.04
N LEU A 154 -2.54 24.35 9.57
CA LEU A 154 -1.97 24.79 8.29
C LEU A 154 -2.71 24.21 7.07
N VAL A 155 -3.02 22.90 7.08
CA VAL A 155 -3.60 22.21 5.91
C VAL A 155 -5.11 22.39 5.78
N HIS A 156 -5.81 22.65 6.89
CA HIS A 156 -7.24 22.97 6.89
C HIS A 156 -7.52 24.46 6.65
N GLY A 157 -6.47 25.29 6.56
CA GLY A 157 -6.58 26.70 6.19
C GLY A 157 -6.85 27.65 7.35
N ASP A 158 -6.69 27.20 8.60
CA ASP A 158 -6.86 28.01 9.81
C ASP A 158 -5.60 28.83 10.15
N ALA A 159 -4.48 28.52 9.49
CA ALA A 159 -3.19 29.12 9.79
C ALA A 159 -2.29 29.33 8.54
N PHE A 160 -1.31 30.21 8.67
CA PHE A 160 -0.29 30.47 7.64
C PHE A 160 1.11 30.66 8.26
N ILE A 161 2.16 30.47 7.46
CA ILE A 161 3.55 30.68 7.89
C ILE A 161 4.04 32.04 7.37
N SER A 162 4.24 33.01 8.28
CA SER A 162 4.55 34.41 7.96
C SER A 162 5.90 34.60 7.25
N SER A 163 6.90 33.76 7.57
CA SER A 163 8.25 33.83 6.97
C SER A 163 8.52 32.76 5.90
N SER A 164 7.48 32.17 5.31
CA SER A 164 7.61 31.04 4.36
C SER A 164 8.52 31.31 3.16
N ARG A 165 8.69 32.56 2.72
CA ARG A 165 9.57 32.94 1.60
C ARG A 165 11.03 32.58 1.86
N ASN A 166 11.48 32.74 3.10
CA ASN A 166 12.89 32.55 3.46
C ASN A 166 13.30 31.07 3.39
N TYR A 167 12.32 30.16 3.50
CA TYR A 167 12.55 28.71 3.51
C TYR A 167 12.37 28.06 2.14
N PHE A 168 11.92 28.79 1.10
CA PHE A 168 11.55 28.21 -0.19
C PHE A 168 12.67 27.36 -0.81
N SER A 169 13.89 27.87 -0.88
CA SER A 169 15.03 27.18 -1.49
C SER A 169 15.41 25.91 -0.73
N GLN A 170 15.45 25.98 0.60
CA GLN A 170 15.74 24.85 1.47
C GLN A 170 14.66 23.75 1.35
N CYS A 171 13.38 24.12 1.48
CA CYS A 171 12.26 23.19 1.33
C CYS A 171 12.26 22.52 -0.04
N GLN A 172 12.47 23.28 -1.12
CA GLN A 172 12.50 22.74 -2.48
C GLN A 172 13.67 21.76 -2.69
N ALA A 173 14.86 22.08 -2.17
CA ALA A 173 16.02 21.19 -2.27
C ALA A 173 15.79 19.87 -1.52
N LEU A 174 15.24 19.93 -0.31
CA LEU A 174 14.89 18.75 0.48
C LEU A 174 13.82 17.89 -0.19
N LEU A 175 12.75 18.50 -0.70
CA LEU A 175 11.69 17.79 -1.42
C LEU A 175 12.20 17.12 -2.69
N ASN A 176 13.14 17.72 -3.41
CA ASN A 176 13.76 17.10 -4.57
C ASN A 176 14.53 15.83 -4.18
N LYS A 177 15.28 15.86 -3.06
CA LYS A 177 15.96 14.68 -2.51
C LYS A 177 14.95 13.59 -2.10
N ILE A 178 13.91 13.95 -1.34
CA ILE A 178 12.85 13.01 -0.92
C ILE A 178 12.18 12.38 -2.15
N THR A 179 11.85 13.16 -3.17
CA THR A 179 11.21 12.67 -4.41
C THR A 179 12.10 11.66 -5.15
N SER A 180 13.42 11.76 -5.04
CA SER A 180 14.35 10.84 -5.69
C SER A 180 14.41 9.45 -5.04
N VAL A 181 14.08 9.36 -3.74
CA VAL A 181 14.14 8.11 -2.97
C VAL A 181 12.75 7.53 -2.66
N ASN A 182 11.73 8.37 -2.54
CA ASN A 182 10.36 7.96 -2.24
C ASN A 182 9.45 8.09 -3.47
N PRO A 183 9.09 6.96 -4.13
CA PRO A 183 8.24 6.97 -5.32
C PRO A 183 6.80 7.42 -5.06
N GLN A 184 6.36 7.50 -3.80
CA GLN A 184 4.99 7.89 -3.42
C GLN A 184 4.83 9.39 -3.13
N THR A 185 5.90 10.18 -3.22
CA THR A 185 5.89 11.62 -2.87
C THR A 185 4.78 12.41 -3.59
N GLU A 186 4.45 12.04 -4.84
CA GLU A 186 3.38 12.66 -5.62
C GLU A 186 1.98 12.28 -5.12
N ILE A 187 1.74 10.99 -4.84
CA ILE A 187 0.42 10.50 -4.40
C ILE A 187 0.09 10.94 -2.98
N ASP A 188 1.10 11.27 -2.18
CA ASP A 188 0.95 11.73 -0.80
C ASP A 188 0.19 13.03 -0.67
N GLY A 189 0.20 13.89 -1.70
CA GLY A 189 -0.45 15.18 -1.66
C GLY A 189 0.05 16.06 -0.51
N LEU A 190 -0.88 16.73 0.14
CA LEU A 190 -0.65 17.75 1.19
C LEU A 190 -1.43 17.48 2.48
N ARG A 191 -2.49 16.66 2.45
CA ARG A 191 -3.43 16.50 3.57
C ARG A 191 -3.14 15.30 4.45
N ASN A 192 -2.16 14.48 4.08
CA ASN A 192 -1.78 13.27 4.80
C ASN A 192 -3.00 12.36 5.07
N ILE A 193 -3.85 12.20 4.05
CA ILE A 193 -5.05 11.36 4.16
C ILE A 193 -4.63 9.89 4.09
N TRP A 194 -5.27 9.09 4.93
CA TRP A 194 -5.15 7.64 4.99
C TRP A 194 -6.53 7.00 4.78
N ILE A 195 -6.54 5.83 4.15
CA ILE A 195 -7.75 5.04 3.94
C ILE A 195 -7.70 3.80 4.84
N ILE A 196 -8.65 3.72 5.76
CA ILE A 196 -8.74 2.69 6.79
C ILE A 196 -9.72 1.64 6.26
N LYS A 197 -9.28 0.38 6.26
CA LYS A 197 -10.03 -0.72 5.66
C LYS A 197 -10.07 -1.92 6.59
N PRO A 198 -11.24 -2.55 6.78
CA PRO A 198 -11.30 -3.82 7.52
C PRO A 198 -10.61 -4.92 6.69
N ALA A 199 -9.73 -5.70 7.32
CA ALA A 199 -8.82 -6.62 6.64
C ALA A 199 -9.51 -7.67 5.77
N ALA A 200 -10.62 -8.22 6.25
CA ALA A 200 -11.36 -9.33 5.63
C ALA A 200 -12.69 -8.91 4.97
N LYS A 201 -13.05 -7.62 5.00
CA LYS A 201 -14.29 -7.13 4.36
C LYS A 201 -14.03 -6.69 2.91
N SER A 202 -15.08 -6.83 2.11
CA SER A 202 -15.11 -6.45 0.69
C SER A 202 -16.32 -5.56 0.37
N ARG A 203 -16.39 -5.08 -0.88
CA ARG A 203 -17.48 -4.23 -1.41
C ARG A 203 -17.53 -2.80 -0.85
N GLY A 204 -16.41 -2.32 -0.30
CA GLY A 204 -16.26 -0.97 0.24
C GLY A 204 -16.96 -0.74 1.58
N ARG A 205 -17.39 -1.79 2.28
CA ARG A 205 -18.02 -1.67 3.60
C ARG A 205 -17.02 -1.24 4.65
N ASP A 206 -17.42 -0.27 5.47
CA ASP A 206 -16.68 0.26 6.61
C ASP A 206 -15.29 0.80 6.22
N ILE A 207 -15.13 1.25 4.97
CA ILE A 207 -13.93 1.93 4.51
C ILE A 207 -14.12 3.42 4.70
N VAL A 208 -13.20 4.04 5.43
CA VAL A 208 -13.23 5.48 5.74
C VAL A 208 -11.91 6.13 5.35
N CYS A 209 -11.96 7.39 4.93
CA CYS A 209 -10.79 8.22 4.75
C CYS A 209 -10.69 9.17 5.94
N MET A 210 -9.51 9.27 6.55
CA MET A 210 -9.24 10.11 7.72
C MET A 210 -7.88 10.78 7.54
N ASP A 211 -7.71 11.96 8.11
CA ASP A 211 -6.50 12.79 8.03
C ASP A 211 -5.94 13.17 9.40
N ARG A 212 -6.54 12.68 10.49
CA ARG A 212 -6.06 12.85 11.86
C ARG A 212 -5.58 11.51 12.43
N VAL A 213 -4.34 11.47 12.92
CA VAL A 213 -3.74 10.23 13.45
C VAL A 213 -4.43 9.76 14.73
N GLU A 214 -4.89 10.69 15.56
CA GLU A 214 -5.59 10.42 16.81
C GLU A 214 -6.86 9.61 16.54
N ASP A 215 -7.69 10.10 15.60
CA ASP A 215 -8.93 9.45 15.21
C ASP A 215 -8.69 8.07 14.55
N ILE A 216 -7.59 7.92 13.80
CA ILE A 216 -7.21 6.64 13.18
C ILE A 216 -6.84 5.60 14.24
N LEU A 217 -6.05 6.01 15.23
CA LEU A 217 -5.61 5.14 16.33
C LEU A 217 -6.78 4.80 17.26
N GLU A 218 -7.68 5.74 17.52
CA GLU A 218 -8.91 5.53 18.28
C GLU A 218 -9.81 4.49 17.59
N LEU A 219 -10.10 4.67 16.28
CA LEU A 219 -10.88 3.70 15.51
C LEU A 219 -10.26 2.29 15.52
N ALA A 220 -8.93 2.20 15.51
CA ALA A 220 -8.23 0.93 15.60
C ALA A 220 -8.25 0.30 17.00
N ALA A 221 -8.53 1.07 18.06
CA ALA A 221 -8.54 0.66 19.45
C ALA A 221 -9.95 0.31 19.99
N GLU A 222 -11.01 0.96 19.50
CA GLU A 222 -12.39 0.82 20.00
C GLU A 222 -13.03 -0.57 19.80
N GLU A 223 -12.51 -1.39 18.89
CA GLU A 223 -13.09 -2.69 18.56
C GLU A 223 -12.44 -3.83 19.39
N LEU A 224 -13.22 -4.46 20.27
CA LEU A 224 -12.85 -5.63 21.07
C LEU A 224 -12.02 -6.66 20.27
N PRO A 225 -11.00 -7.31 20.88
CA PRO A 225 -10.09 -8.24 20.21
C PRO A 225 -10.79 -9.59 19.94
N THR A 226 -11.75 -9.58 19.03
CA THR A 226 -12.14 -10.80 18.32
C THR A 226 -11.12 -11.04 17.21
N LYS A 227 -10.84 -12.32 16.91
CA LYS A 227 -9.78 -12.75 15.97
C LYS A 227 -9.91 -12.18 14.55
N ASP A 228 -11.02 -11.52 14.22
CA ASP A 228 -11.37 -11.03 12.88
C ASP A 228 -11.30 -9.49 12.72
N ASN A 229 -11.07 -8.74 13.80
CA ASN A 229 -11.03 -7.26 13.78
C ASN A 229 -9.63 -6.72 13.46
N LYS A 230 -9.12 -7.10 12.29
CA LYS A 230 -7.84 -6.58 11.79
C LYS A 230 -8.12 -5.39 10.89
N TRP A 231 -7.53 -4.24 11.19
CA TRP A 231 -7.58 -3.05 10.35
C TRP A 231 -6.29 -2.89 9.56
N VAL A 232 -6.44 -2.38 8.34
CA VAL A 232 -5.34 -2.00 7.48
C VAL A 232 -5.47 -0.52 7.18
N VAL A 233 -4.42 0.23 7.45
CA VAL A 233 -4.31 1.65 7.09
C VAL A 233 -3.38 1.77 5.89
N GLN A 234 -3.87 2.36 4.81
CA GLN A 234 -3.12 2.50 3.57
C GLN A 234 -3.07 3.97 3.16
N LYS A 235 -1.93 4.45 2.66
CA LYS A 235 -1.82 5.84 2.23
C LYS A 235 -2.83 6.12 1.12
N TYR A 236 -3.65 7.14 1.30
CA TYR A 236 -4.62 7.55 0.30
C TYR A 236 -3.91 8.30 -0.83
N ILE A 237 -4.28 7.98 -2.07
CA ILE A 237 -3.81 8.68 -3.28
C ILE A 237 -4.60 9.99 -3.39
N GLU A 238 -3.98 11.09 -2.95
CA GLU A 238 -4.58 12.44 -2.94
C GLU A 238 -4.59 13.10 -4.32
N THR A 239 -3.68 12.67 -5.19
CA THR A 239 -3.49 13.19 -6.54
C THR A 239 -3.79 12.12 -7.61
N PRO A 240 -4.98 11.51 -7.62
CA PRO A 240 -5.32 10.55 -8.66
C PRO A 240 -5.48 11.27 -10.00
N MET A 241 -5.31 10.52 -11.09
CA MET A 241 -5.80 10.96 -12.39
C MET A 241 -7.32 11.10 -12.31
N LEU A 242 -7.83 12.22 -12.80
CA LEU A 242 -9.27 12.48 -12.90
C LEU A 242 -9.69 12.54 -14.35
N ILE A 243 -10.93 12.11 -14.62
CA ILE A 243 -11.59 12.28 -15.91
C ILE A 243 -12.82 13.14 -15.65
N TYR A 244 -12.81 14.36 -16.20
CA TYR A 244 -13.82 15.38 -15.95
C TYR A 244 -14.10 15.56 -14.45
N ASP A 245 -13.03 15.80 -13.69
CA ASP A 245 -13.05 16.01 -12.24
C ASP A 245 -13.68 14.87 -11.42
N THR A 246 -13.78 13.67 -11.99
CA THR A 246 -14.36 12.49 -11.35
C THR A 246 -13.29 11.42 -11.15
N LYS A 247 -13.21 10.87 -9.93
CA LYS A 247 -12.33 9.74 -9.59
C LYS A 247 -12.81 8.46 -10.27
N PHE A 248 -11.86 7.61 -10.65
CA PHE A 248 -12.14 6.27 -11.14
C PHE A 248 -11.10 5.25 -10.67
N ASP A 249 -11.46 3.99 -10.74
CA ASP A 249 -10.51 2.87 -10.69
C ASP A 249 -10.65 2.00 -11.95
N ILE A 250 -9.68 1.12 -12.17
CA ILE A 250 -9.65 0.13 -13.26
C ILE A 250 -9.78 -1.25 -12.65
N ARG A 251 -10.78 -2.03 -13.11
CA ARG A 251 -10.88 -3.47 -12.87
C ARG A 251 -10.16 -4.21 -13.99
N GLN A 252 -9.05 -4.83 -13.65
CA GLN A 252 -8.25 -5.67 -14.54
C GLN A 252 -8.40 -7.15 -14.18
N TRP A 253 -8.79 -7.99 -15.14
CA TRP A 253 -8.84 -9.45 -14.92
C TRP A 253 -7.52 -10.13 -15.28
N PHE A 254 -7.20 -11.16 -14.51
CA PHE A 254 -6.12 -12.09 -14.80
C PHE A 254 -6.49 -13.49 -14.29
N LEU A 255 -5.97 -14.52 -14.93
CA LEU A 255 -6.28 -15.92 -14.65
C LEU A 255 -4.99 -16.64 -14.24
N VAL A 256 -5.03 -17.40 -13.16
CA VAL A 256 -3.96 -18.32 -12.78
C VAL A 256 -4.42 -19.73 -13.09
N THR A 257 -3.65 -20.45 -13.90
CA THR A 257 -3.96 -21.85 -14.28
C THR A 257 -3.07 -22.88 -13.61
N ASP A 258 -1.93 -22.44 -13.09
CA ASP A 258 -1.00 -23.29 -12.37
C ASP A 258 -0.11 -22.45 -11.45
N TRP A 259 0.34 -23.03 -10.34
CA TRP A 259 1.25 -22.44 -9.36
C TRP A 259 2.65 -23.08 -9.40
N ASN A 260 2.81 -24.23 -10.07
CA ASN A 260 4.12 -24.80 -10.36
C ASN A 260 4.08 -25.61 -11.68
N PRO A 261 4.43 -24.98 -12.82
CA PRO A 261 5.01 -23.64 -12.92
C PRO A 261 3.97 -22.53 -12.74
N LEU A 262 4.30 -21.46 -12.01
CA LEU A 262 3.41 -20.30 -11.91
C LEU A 262 3.07 -19.77 -13.32
N THR A 263 1.80 -19.92 -13.71
CA THR A 263 1.29 -19.60 -15.04
C THR A 263 0.15 -18.60 -14.93
N ILE A 264 0.42 -17.37 -15.37
CA ILE A 264 -0.46 -16.21 -15.26
C ILE A 264 -0.87 -15.78 -16.67
N TRP A 265 -2.16 -15.60 -16.87
CA TRP A 265 -2.77 -15.05 -18.07
C TRP A 265 -3.36 -13.69 -17.75
N PHE A 266 -3.16 -12.72 -18.63
CA PHE A 266 -3.71 -11.37 -18.49
C PHE A 266 -4.80 -11.18 -19.52
N TYR A 267 -5.93 -10.59 -19.12
CA TYR A 267 -7.04 -10.33 -20.03
C TYR A 267 -6.85 -8.95 -20.66
N LYS A 268 -6.84 -8.85 -22.00
CA LYS A 268 -6.50 -7.60 -22.71
C LYS A 268 -7.49 -6.47 -22.46
N GLU A 269 -8.75 -6.80 -22.20
CA GLU A 269 -9.78 -5.83 -21.87
C GLU A 269 -9.92 -5.64 -20.36
N SER A 270 -10.30 -4.43 -19.96
CA SER A 270 -10.65 -4.04 -18.60
C SER A 270 -11.78 -3.02 -18.64
N TYR A 271 -12.25 -2.60 -17.47
CA TYR A 271 -13.23 -1.53 -17.38
C TYR A 271 -12.93 -0.58 -16.23
N LEU A 272 -13.29 0.68 -16.43
CA LEU A 272 -13.19 1.74 -15.45
C LEU A 272 -14.51 1.86 -14.68
N ARG A 273 -14.44 2.12 -13.37
CA ARG A 273 -15.61 2.46 -12.54
C ARG A 273 -15.45 3.87 -12.02
N PHE A 274 -16.44 4.72 -12.25
CA PHE A 274 -16.43 6.10 -11.79
C PHE A 274 -17.15 6.28 -10.46
N SER A 275 -16.66 7.22 -9.65
CA SER A 275 -17.47 7.80 -8.57
C SER A 275 -18.67 8.57 -9.15
N THR A 276 -19.76 8.65 -8.38
CA THR A 276 -20.95 9.45 -8.69
C THR A 276 -20.72 10.94 -8.44
N GLN A 277 -19.76 11.31 -7.60
CA GLN A 277 -19.49 12.69 -7.19
C GLN A 277 -18.21 13.24 -7.83
N ARG A 278 -18.12 14.57 -7.93
CA ARG A 278 -16.86 15.25 -8.29
C ARG A 278 -15.84 15.09 -7.17
N PHE A 279 -14.58 14.88 -7.54
CA PHE A 279 -13.49 14.69 -6.60
C PHE A 279 -13.18 16.00 -5.86
N SER A 280 -13.16 15.93 -4.54
CA SER A 280 -12.63 16.97 -3.66
C SER A 280 -11.98 16.31 -2.45
N LEU A 281 -10.93 16.91 -1.90
CA LEU A 281 -10.34 16.49 -0.63
C LEU A 281 -10.93 17.25 0.56
N ASP A 282 -11.81 18.23 0.33
CA ASP A 282 -12.51 19.01 1.38
C ASP A 282 -13.64 18.23 2.03
N ASN A 283 -14.08 17.14 1.39
CA ASN A 283 -15.09 16.25 1.91
C ASN A 283 -14.62 14.81 1.72
N LEU A 284 -14.36 14.12 2.82
CA LEU A 284 -13.84 12.75 2.84
C LEU A 284 -14.94 11.66 2.74
N ASP A 285 -16.16 12.03 2.33
CA ASP A 285 -17.25 11.06 2.14
C ASP A 285 -16.88 9.96 1.13
N SER A 286 -17.18 8.73 1.54
CA SER A 286 -17.12 7.51 0.73
C SER A 286 -17.71 7.66 -0.69
N ALA A 287 -18.76 8.47 -0.87
CA ALA A 287 -19.41 8.74 -2.14
C ALA A 287 -18.44 9.36 -3.16
N ILE A 288 -17.51 10.19 -2.71
CA ILE A 288 -16.50 10.89 -3.53
C ILE A 288 -15.30 9.96 -3.77
N HIS A 289 -14.90 9.20 -2.75
CA HIS A 289 -13.61 8.54 -2.74
C HIS A 289 -13.60 7.05 -3.10
N LEU A 290 -14.75 6.35 -3.02
CA LEU A 290 -14.84 4.92 -3.32
C LEU A 290 -15.54 4.68 -4.67
N CYS A 291 -14.89 4.03 -5.62
CA CYS A 291 -15.46 3.78 -6.95
C CYS A 291 -16.21 2.44 -7.04
N ASN A 292 -16.32 1.68 -5.94
CA ASN A 292 -16.98 0.38 -5.94
C ASN A 292 -18.46 0.52 -6.34
N HIS A 293 -18.86 -0.20 -7.39
CA HIS A 293 -20.23 -0.21 -7.90
C HIS A 293 -21.26 -0.59 -6.82
N SER A 294 -20.90 -1.41 -5.84
CA SER A 294 -21.76 -1.77 -4.70
C SER A 294 -22.22 -0.57 -3.87
N ILE A 295 -21.41 0.49 -3.79
CA ILE A 295 -21.73 1.75 -3.11
C ILE A 295 -22.40 2.69 -4.10
N GLN A 296 -21.74 2.91 -5.23
CA GLN A 296 -22.10 3.94 -6.20
C GLN A 296 -23.47 3.71 -6.85
N LYS A 297 -23.92 2.45 -7.00
CA LYS A 297 -25.25 2.15 -7.58
C LYS A 297 -26.44 2.68 -6.77
N ARG A 298 -26.24 3.00 -5.48
CA ARG A 298 -27.29 3.53 -4.60
C ARG A 298 -27.31 5.05 -4.57
N LEU A 299 -26.31 5.71 -5.18
CA LEU A 299 -26.13 7.15 -5.14
C LEU A 299 -26.51 7.77 -6.48
N ARG A 300 -26.92 9.03 -6.46
CA ARG A 300 -27.19 9.80 -7.67
C ARG A 300 -25.93 10.54 -8.10
N ASN A 301 -25.76 10.68 -9.41
CA ASN A 301 -24.66 11.47 -9.95
C ASN A 301 -24.82 12.94 -9.56
N ASP A 302 -23.71 13.58 -9.15
CA ASP A 302 -23.66 15.02 -8.86
C ASP A 302 -24.14 15.82 -10.07
N GLN A 303 -24.92 16.87 -9.83
CA GLN A 303 -25.46 17.71 -10.91
C GLN A 303 -24.37 18.49 -11.66
N GLY A 304 -23.27 18.82 -10.98
CA GLY A 304 -22.12 19.50 -11.57
C GLY A 304 -21.14 18.55 -12.26
N ARG A 305 -21.38 17.24 -12.26
CA ARG A 305 -20.55 16.25 -12.94
C ARG A 305 -20.75 16.35 -14.46
N SER A 306 -19.65 16.18 -15.20
CA SER A 306 -19.69 16.34 -16.66
C SER A 306 -20.66 15.37 -17.34
N PRO A 307 -21.52 15.85 -18.27
CA PRO A 307 -22.45 14.99 -19.01
C PRO A 307 -21.75 14.08 -20.03
N LEU A 308 -20.43 14.26 -20.24
CA LEU A 308 -19.63 13.39 -21.09
C LEU A 308 -19.31 12.04 -20.42
N LEU A 309 -19.53 11.92 -19.11
CA LEU A 309 -19.47 10.64 -18.40
C LEU A 309 -20.79 9.89 -18.54
N PRO A 310 -20.75 8.56 -18.68
CA PRO A 310 -21.95 7.76 -18.85
C PRO A 310 -22.75 7.73 -17.54
N GLY A 311 -24.08 7.78 -17.64
CA GLY A 311 -24.96 7.75 -16.47
C GLY A 311 -24.80 6.49 -15.60
N HIS A 312 -24.40 5.37 -16.21
CA HIS A 312 -24.12 4.09 -15.53
C HIS A 312 -22.69 3.97 -14.96
N ASN A 313 -21.89 5.05 -15.01
CA ASN A 313 -20.60 5.16 -14.32
C ASN A 313 -19.55 4.12 -14.67
N MET A 314 -19.52 3.61 -15.91
CA MET A 314 -18.48 2.69 -16.37
C MET A 314 -18.00 2.98 -17.79
N TRP A 315 -16.72 2.79 -18.05
CA TRP A 315 -16.13 2.77 -19.39
C TRP A 315 -15.40 1.45 -19.64
N SER A 316 -15.36 0.99 -20.89
CA SER A 316 -14.40 -0.03 -21.30
C SER A 316 -12.98 0.56 -21.41
N SER A 317 -11.95 -0.29 -21.33
CA SER A 317 -10.56 0.07 -21.62
C SER A 317 -10.42 0.70 -23.00
N SER A 318 -11.13 0.18 -24.01
CA SER A 318 -11.15 0.74 -25.36
C SER A 318 -11.65 2.20 -25.37
N ARG A 319 -12.74 2.50 -24.65
CA ARG A 319 -13.24 3.88 -24.53
C ARG A 319 -12.26 4.80 -23.80
N PHE A 320 -11.56 4.28 -22.79
CA PHE A 320 -10.52 5.03 -22.10
C PHE A 320 -9.31 5.32 -23.00
N GLN A 321 -8.90 4.37 -23.84
CA GLN A 321 -7.83 4.58 -24.83
C GLN A 321 -8.22 5.66 -25.86
N GLU A 322 -9.45 5.66 -26.36
CA GLU A 322 -9.97 6.74 -27.22
C GLU A 322 -9.91 8.10 -26.53
N TYR A 323 -10.29 8.15 -25.24
CA TYR A 323 -10.22 9.37 -24.44
C TYR A 323 -8.78 9.89 -24.32
N LEU A 324 -7.82 9.00 -24.02
CA LEU A 324 -6.39 9.36 -23.98
C LEU A 324 -5.90 9.85 -25.33
N GLN A 325 -6.26 9.18 -26.43
CA GLN A 325 -5.90 9.57 -27.78
C GLN A 325 -6.39 10.98 -28.12
N LYS A 326 -7.65 11.30 -27.81
CA LYS A 326 -8.24 12.63 -28.02
C LYS A 326 -7.57 13.73 -27.20
N ARG A 327 -6.89 13.39 -26.10
CA ARG A 327 -6.12 14.31 -25.26
C ARG A 327 -4.64 14.39 -25.63
N GLY A 328 -4.22 13.76 -26.74
CA GLY A 328 -2.82 13.70 -27.16
C GLY A 328 -1.95 12.81 -26.27
N ARG A 329 -2.55 11.91 -25.48
CA ARG A 329 -1.88 11.01 -24.54
C ARG A 329 -2.12 9.52 -24.82
N GLY A 330 -2.52 9.17 -26.04
CA GLY A 330 -2.88 7.80 -26.41
C GLY A 330 -1.76 6.78 -26.18
N ALA A 331 -0.49 7.19 -26.34
CA ALA A 331 0.66 6.33 -26.09
C ALA A 331 0.74 5.83 -24.64
N MET A 332 0.21 6.58 -23.66
CA MET A 332 0.33 6.24 -22.23
C MET A 332 -0.28 4.89 -21.87
N TRP A 333 -1.32 4.46 -22.57
CA TRP A 333 -1.91 3.13 -22.35
C TRP A 333 -0.89 2.02 -22.62
N GLY A 334 -0.32 2.01 -23.83
CA GLY A 334 0.63 0.98 -24.26
C GLY A 334 2.02 1.11 -23.64
N SER A 335 2.46 2.33 -23.31
CA SER A 335 3.84 2.55 -22.82
C SER A 335 3.97 2.57 -21.30
N VAL A 336 2.92 2.92 -20.55
CA VAL A 336 2.99 3.08 -19.08
C VAL A 336 1.94 2.22 -18.38
N ILE A 337 0.66 2.44 -18.67
CA ILE A 337 -0.45 1.88 -17.88
C ILE A 337 -0.49 0.35 -17.99
N TYR A 338 -0.57 -0.16 -19.23
CA TYR A 338 -0.74 -1.58 -19.49
C TYR A 338 0.47 -2.42 -19.04
N PRO A 339 1.73 -2.06 -19.36
CA PRO A 339 2.90 -2.80 -18.88
C PRO A 339 3.07 -2.75 -17.36
N SER A 340 2.69 -1.64 -16.71
CA SER A 340 2.83 -1.49 -15.26
C SER A 340 1.79 -2.30 -14.49
N MET A 341 0.54 -2.37 -14.97
CA MET A 341 -0.47 -3.28 -14.39
C MET A 341 -0.02 -4.75 -14.47
N LYS A 342 0.50 -5.16 -15.63
CA LYS A 342 1.09 -6.49 -15.83
C LYS A 342 2.20 -6.79 -14.82
N ARG A 343 3.18 -5.89 -14.70
CA ARG A 343 4.30 -6.01 -13.75
C ARG A 343 3.82 -6.12 -12.30
N ALA A 344 2.87 -5.29 -11.88
CA ALA A 344 2.32 -5.31 -10.54
C ALA A 344 1.65 -6.67 -10.21
N ILE A 345 0.85 -7.20 -11.14
CA ILE A 345 0.21 -8.51 -10.98
C ILE A 345 1.26 -9.63 -10.93
N THR A 346 2.23 -9.64 -11.85
CA THR A 346 3.30 -10.66 -11.85
C THR A 346 4.07 -10.65 -10.53
N ASN A 347 4.44 -9.47 -10.03
CA ASN A 347 5.14 -9.31 -8.76
C ASN A 347 4.30 -9.81 -7.58
N ALA A 348 3.02 -9.43 -7.51
CA ALA A 348 2.12 -9.90 -6.46
C ALA A 348 1.95 -11.42 -6.46
N MET A 349 1.84 -12.05 -7.63
CA MET A 349 1.67 -13.51 -7.74
C MET A 349 2.95 -14.28 -7.42
N LYS A 350 4.14 -13.73 -7.72
CA LYS A 350 5.42 -14.36 -7.35
C LYS A 350 5.57 -14.51 -5.84
N VAL A 351 5.16 -13.50 -5.06
CA VAL A 351 5.18 -13.58 -3.59
C VAL A 351 4.10 -14.53 -3.07
N ALA A 352 2.93 -14.52 -3.70
CA ALA A 352 1.82 -15.36 -3.29
C ALA A 352 2.10 -16.86 -3.49
N GLN A 353 3.02 -17.24 -4.38
CA GLN A 353 3.25 -18.60 -4.81
C GLN A 353 3.53 -19.59 -3.67
N ASP A 354 4.30 -19.19 -2.66
CA ASP A 354 4.62 -20.04 -1.50
C ASP A 354 3.46 -20.22 -0.52
N HIS A 355 2.44 -19.35 -0.62
CA HIS A 355 1.35 -19.27 0.35
C HIS A 355 0.07 -19.96 -0.14
N VAL A 356 -0.01 -20.29 -1.42
CA VAL A 356 -1.19 -20.89 -2.04
C VAL A 356 -1.08 -22.41 -2.06
N GLU A 357 -2.17 -23.08 -1.70
CA GLU A 357 -2.25 -24.52 -1.84
C GLU A 357 -2.58 -24.87 -3.29
N ALA A 358 -1.53 -25.21 -4.04
CA ALA A 358 -1.65 -25.62 -5.43
C ALA A 358 -2.47 -26.92 -5.53
N ARG A 359 -3.51 -26.89 -6.37
CA ARG A 359 -4.31 -28.07 -6.68
C ARG A 359 -4.28 -28.32 -8.19
N LYS A 360 -3.83 -29.51 -8.60
CA LYS A 360 -3.92 -29.92 -10.01
C LYS A 360 -5.38 -29.89 -10.47
N ASN A 361 -5.60 -29.48 -11.71
CA ASN A 361 -6.93 -29.28 -12.31
C ASN A 361 -7.79 -28.20 -11.62
N SER A 362 -7.17 -27.30 -10.87
CA SER A 362 -7.77 -26.02 -10.49
C SER A 362 -7.21 -24.88 -11.34
N PHE A 363 -8.01 -23.83 -11.49
CA PHE A 363 -7.64 -22.53 -12.04
C PHE A 363 -8.44 -21.48 -11.27
N GLU A 364 -8.06 -20.21 -11.30
CA GLU A 364 -8.87 -19.17 -10.67
C GLU A 364 -8.71 -17.83 -11.39
N LEU A 365 -9.85 -17.19 -11.65
CA LEU A 365 -9.94 -15.87 -12.25
C LEU A 365 -10.01 -14.83 -11.12
N TYR A 366 -9.11 -13.86 -11.18
CA TYR A 366 -8.99 -12.78 -10.20
C TYR A 366 -9.29 -11.43 -10.84
N GLY A 367 -9.69 -10.46 -10.02
CA GLY A 367 -9.84 -9.06 -10.42
C GLY A 367 -8.94 -8.15 -9.61
N ALA A 368 -7.94 -7.55 -10.25
CA ALA A 368 -7.08 -6.53 -9.66
C ALA A 368 -7.70 -5.14 -9.85
N ASP A 369 -7.73 -4.33 -8.79
CA ASP A 369 -8.21 -2.95 -8.80
C ASP A 369 -7.01 -2.00 -8.79
N PHE A 370 -6.95 -1.11 -9.78
CA PHE A 370 -5.90 -0.11 -9.92
C PHE A 370 -6.47 1.32 -9.88
N ILE A 371 -5.72 2.25 -9.30
CA ILE A 371 -5.94 3.69 -9.45
C ILE A 371 -4.75 4.27 -10.22
N LEU A 372 -4.99 5.19 -11.15
CA LEU A 372 -3.90 5.89 -11.83
C LEU A 372 -3.51 7.16 -11.04
N GLY A 373 -2.22 7.39 -10.87
CA GLY A 373 -1.69 8.69 -10.46
C GLY A 373 -1.82 9.72 -11.59
N ARG A 374 -1.62 11.02 -11.31
CA ARG A 374 -1.57 12.07 -12.35
C ARG A 374 -0.49 11.83 -13.41
N ASP A 375 0.55 11.07 -13.06
CA ASP A 375 1.63 10.60 -13.92
C ASP A 375 1.28 9.33 -14.75
N PHE A 376 0.01 8.89 -14.73
CA PHE A 376 -0.50 7.67 -15.37
C PHE A 376 0.06 6.36 -14.81
N LYS A 377 0.86 6.38 -13.73
CA LYS A 377 1.32 5.13 -13.13
C LYS A 377 0.14 4.45 -12.40
N PRO A 378 -0.08 3.15 -12.65
CA PRO A 378 -1.10 2.39 -11.95
C PRO A 378 -0.61 1.95 -10.57
N TRP A 379 -1.45 2.20 -9.57
CA TRP A 379 -1.29 1.80 -8.18
C TRP A 379 -2.24 0.66 -7.87
N LEU A 380 -1.71 -0.52 -7.55
CA LEU A 380 -2.49 -1.68 -7.13
C LEU A 380 -3.14 -1.39 -5.78
N ILE A 381 -4.45 -1.56 -5.68
CA ILE A 381 -5.23 -1.27 -4.47
C ILE A 381 -5.70 -2.53 -3.77
N GLU A 382 -6.24 -3.48 -4.54
CA GLU A 382 -6.67 -4.79 -4.04
C GLU A 382 -6.69 -5.83 -5.17
N ILE A 383 -6.59 -7.10 -4.80
CA ILE A 383 -6.88 -8.23 -5.67
C ILE A 383 -8.08 -8.97 -5.09
N ASN A 384 -9.10 -9.19 -5.91
CA ASN A 384 -10.33 -9.85 -5.51
C ASN A 384 -10.36 -11.28 -6.08
N SER A 385 -10.56 -12.27 -5.21
CA SER A 385 -11.03 -13.58 -5.64
C SER A 385 -12.49 -13.49 -6.07
N SER A 386 -12.89 -14.36 -7.01
CA SER A 386 -14.27 -14.42 -7.51
C SER A 386 -14.84 -13.04 -7.90
N PRO A 387 -14.18 -12.30 -8.83
CA PRO A 387 -14.67 -11.00 -9.26
C PRO A 387 -16.11 -11.14 -9.79
N THR A 388 -16.97 -10.17 -9.47
CA THR A 388 -18.38 -10.24 -9.86
C THR A 388 -18.54 -10.28 -11.38
N MET A 389 -19.31 -11.25 -11.86
CA MET A 389 -19.69 -11.40 -13.27
C MET A 389 -21.11 -10.91 -13.57
N HIS A 390 -21.71 -10.16 -12.65
CA HIS A 390 -23.07 -9.67 -12.81
C HIS A 390 -23.14 -8.62 -13.93
N PRO A 391 -24.07 -8.74 -14.89
CA PRO A 391 -24.23 -7.80 -16.01
C PRO A 391 -24.93 -6.51 -15.55
N SER A 392 -24.31 -5.74 -14.65
CA SER A 392 -24.92 -4.54 -14.05
C SER A 392 -25.04 -3.34 -14.98
N THR A 393 -24.22 -3.29 -16.03
CA THR A 393 -24.19 -2.21 -17.03
C THR A 393 -23.95 -2.84 -18.41
N PRO A 394 -24.17 -2.11 -19.52
CA PRO A 394 -23.83 -2.62 -20.85
C PRO A 394 -22.37 -3.06 -20.97
N VAL A 395 -21.44 -2.35 -20.32
CA VAL A 395 -20.01 -2.66 -20.31
C VAL A 395 -19.75 -4.01 -19.63
N THR A 396 -20.28 -4.22 -18.43
CA THR A 396 -20.08 -5.48 -17.70
C THR A 396 -20.88 -6.63 -18.30
N ALA A 397 -22.05 -6.37 -18.90
CA ALA A 397 -22.80 -7.40 -19.61
C ALA A 397 -22.00 -8.02 -20.76
N GLN A 398 -21.34 -7.19 -21.56
CA GLN A 398 -20.48 -7.65 -22.64
C GLN A 398 -19.19 -8.29 -22.12
N LEU A 399 -18.42 -7.55 -21.31
CA LEU A 399 -17.07 -7.98 -20.92
C LEU A 399 -17.08 -9.21 -20.00
N CYS A 400 -18.04 -9.32 -19.08
CA CYS A 400 -18.15 -10.49 -18.21
C CYS A 400 -18.54 -11.75 -18.99
N ALA A 401 -19.39 -11.63 -20.02
CA ALA A 401 -19.72 -12.77 -20.87
C ALA A 401 -18.48 -13.26 -21.65
N GLN A 402 -17.75 -12.33 -22.26
CA GLN A 402 -16.53 -12.63 -23.02
C GLN A 402 -15.43 -13.27 -22.15
N VAL A 403 -15.13 -12.71 -20.98
CA VAL A 403 -14.06 -13.26 -20.12
C VAL A 403 -14.40 -14.65 -19.60
N GLN A 404 -15.68 -14.95 -19.38
CA GLN A 404 -16.12 -16.30 -18.98
C GLN A 404 -15.92 -17.30 -20.11
N GLU A 405 -16.33 -16.96 -21.34
CA GLU A 405 -16.11 -17.79 -22.53
C GLU A 405 -14.60 -18.02 -22.77
N ASP A 406 -13.82 -16.95 -22.79
CA ASP A 406 -12.38 -17.00 -23.04
C ASP A 406 -11.63 -17.75 -21.93
N THR A 407 -12.14 -17.74 -20.69
CA THR A 407 -11.60 -18.56 -19.60
C THR A 407 -11.75 -20.05 -19.93
N ILE A 408 -12.89 -20.47 -20.47
CA ILE A 408 -13.12 -21.86 -20.90
C ILE A 408 -12.15 -22.25 -22.00
N LYS A 409 -11.92 -21.38 -23.00
CA LYS A 409 -10.95 -21.62 -24.07
C LYS A 409 -9.54 -21.91 -23.53
N VAL A 410 -9.09 -21.12 -22.55
CA VAL A 410 -7.76 -21.30 -21.93
C VAL A 410 -7.67 -22.60 -21.12
N VAL A 411 -8.71 -22.95 -20.36
CA VAL A 411 -8.62 -24.06 -19.38
C VAL A 411 -9.09 -25.41 -19.92
N VAL A 412 -9.92 -25.42 -20.96
CA VAL A 412 -10.48 -26.61 -21.61
C VAL A 412 -9.85 -26.82 -22.98
N ASP A 413 -10.10 -25.92 -23.93
CA ASP A 413 -9.74 -26.13 -25.34
C ASP A 413 -8.22 -26.22 -25.52
N ARG A 414 -7.46 -25.40 -24.79
CA ARG A 414 -5.99 -25.42 -24.83
C ARG A 414 -5.34 -26.71 -24.35
N LYS A 415 -6.08 -27.57 -23.65
CA LYS A 415 -5.62 -28.92 -23.27
C LYS A 415 -5.65 -29.87 -24.46
N VAL A 416 -6.54 -29.63 -25.42
CA VAL A 416 -6.68 -30.41 -26.66
C VAL A 416 -5.75 -29.85 -27.74
N ASP A 417 -5.79 -28.53 -27.96
CA ASP A 417 -4.95 -27.83 -28.93
C ASP A 417 -4.23 -26.64 -28.29
N ARG A 418 -2.90 -26.71 -28.20
CA ARG A 418 -2.08 -25.66 -27.58
C ARG A 418 -2.09 -24.34 -28.35
N ASN A 419 -2.54 -24.33 -29.61
CA ASN A 419 -2.59 -23.17 -30.50
C ASN A 419 -4.02 -22.67 -30.76
N CYS A 420 -5.01 -23.18 -30.01
CA CYS A 420 -6.40 -22.77 -30.16
C CYS A 420 -6.59 -21.26 -29.88
N ASP A 421 -7.72 -20.72 -30.33
CA ASP A 421 -8.16 -19.39 -29.91
C ASP A 421 -8.27 -19.35 -28.37
N ILE A 422 -7.75 -18.29 -27.76
CA ILE A 422 -7.84 -18.00 -26.32
C ILE A 422 -8.59 -16.69 -26.07
N GLY A 423 -9.23 -16.16 -27.11
CA GLY A 423 -9.90 -14.87 -27.13
C GLY A 423 -8.99 -13.74 -26.68
N ASN A 424 -9.44 -12.97 -25.70
CA ASN A 424 -8.72 -11.79 -25.23
C ASN A 424 -7.68 -12.08 -24.14
N PHE A 425 -7.45 -13.34 -23.76
CA PHE A 425 -6.31 -13.66 -22.90
C PHE A 425 -4.98 -13.56 -23.66
N GLU A 426 -3.93 -13.25 -22.93
CA GLU A 426 -2.55 -13.44 -23.34
C GLU A 426 -1.75 -14.05 -22.20
N LEU A 427 -0.72 -14.83 -22.53
CA LEU A 427 0.20 -15.35 -21.52
C LEU A 427 1.05 -14.19 -20.98
N LEU A 428 0.88 -13.88 -19.70
CA LEU A 428 1.64 -12.82 -19.03
C LEU A 428 2.96 -13.36 -18.46
N TRP A 429 2.89 -14.48 -17.77
CA TRP A 429 4.05 -15.07 -17.11
C TRP A 429 3.93 -16.58 -17.06
N ARG A 430 5.05 -17.26 -17.30
CA ARG A 430 5.18 -18.69 -17.05
C ARG A 430 6.58 -18.96 -16.49
N GLN A 431 6.63 -19.35 -15.24
CA GLN A 431 7.89 -19.76 -14.61
C GLN A 431 8.36 -21.12 -15.18
N PRO A 432 9.65 -21.46 -15.11
CA PRO A 432 10.10 -22.84 -15.20
C PRO A 432 9.46 -23.71 -14.09
N VAL A 433 9.30 -25.01 -14.36
CA VAL A 433 8.86 -25.97 -13.33
C VAL A 433 9.95 -26.07 -12.28
N VAL A 434 9.58 -25.95 -11.01
CA VAL A 434 10.48 -26.19 -9.88
C VAL A 434 10.19 -27.58 -9.35
N GLU A 435 11.17 -28.48 -9.39
CA GLU A 435 11.04 -29.75 -8.68
C GLU A 435 11.09 -29.47 -7.18
N LEU A 436 9.94 -29.62 -6.52
CA LEU A 436 9.91 -29.55 -5.06
C LEU A 436 10.65 -30.80 -4.56
N PRO A 437 11.72 -30.65 -3.75
CA PRO A 437 12.36 -31.81 -3.16
C PRO A 437 11.31 -32.60 -2.37
N PRO A 438 11.32 -33.94 -2.41
CA PRO A 438 10.41 -34.76 -1.63
C PRO A 438 10.57 -34.37 -0.16
N PHE A 439 9.55 -33.73 0.39
CA PHE A 439 9.56 -33.23 1.76
C PHE A 439 9.44 -34.42 2.72
N ASN A 440 10.55 -35.08 3.02
CA ASN A 440 10.67 -35.85 4.24
C ASN A 440 11.06 -34.85 5.32
N GLY A 441 10.13 -34.51 6.20
CA GLY A 441 10.44 -33.74 7.39
C GLY A 441 11.48 -34.50 8.21
N SER A 442 12.74 -34.07 8.15
CA SER A 442 13.80 -34.58 9.01
C SER A 442 14.80 -33.45 9.25
N ASP A 443 14.78 -32.93 10.48
CA ASP A 443 15.87 -32.23 11.18
C ASP A 443 16.81 -31.36 10.32
N LEU A 444 16.47 -30.07 10.22
CA LEU A 444 17.47 -29.05 9.94
C LEU A 444 18.51 -29.03 11.07
N CYS A 445 19.67 -29.65 10.84
CA CYS A 445 20.83 -29.52 11.71
C CYS A 445 21.75 -28.41 11.20
N VAL A 446 22.11 -27.48 12.08
CA VAL A 446 23.17 -26.50 11.84
C VAL A 446 24.44 -27.05 12.49
N GLU A 447 25.39 -27.50 11.67
CA GLU A 447 26.75 -27.78 12.14
C GLU A 447 27.64 -26.57 11.91
N GLY A 448 28.07 -25.95 13.00
CA GLY A 448 29.11 -24.92 13.00
C GLY A 448 30.43 -25.50 13.48
N ILE A 449 31.54 -25.13 12.84
CA ILE A 449 32.89 -25.40 13.34
C ILE A 449 33.40 -24.11 13.98
N GLY A 450 33.68 -24.14 15.28
CA GLY A 450 34.27 -23.01 15.99
C GLY A 450 35.67 -22.72 15.45
N MET A 451 35.84 -21.61 14.73
CA MET A 451 37.17 -21.16 14.32
C MET A 451 37.92 -20.63 15.55
N LYS A 452 38.95 -21.35 15.99
CA LYS A 452 39.89 -20.83 16.99
C LYS A 452 40.55 -19.59 16.38
N LYS A 453 40.36 -18.42 17.01
CA LYS A 453 41.15 -17.23 16.68
C LYS A 453 42.62 -17.65 16.72
N ALA A 454 43.32 -17.48 15.60
CA ALA A 454 44.76 -17.66 15.57
C ALA A 454 45.35 -16.76 16.66
N LYS A 455 46.05 -17.36 17.64
CA LYS A 455 46.86 -16.60 18.58
C LYS A 455 47.92 -15.89 17.75
N ARG A 456 47.71 -14.60 17.45
CA ARG A 456 48.82 -13.72 17.09
C ARG A 456 49.76 -13.73 18.29
N GLN A 457 50.94 -14.33 18.14
CA GLN A 457 52.05 -14.03 19.02
C GLN A 457 52.40 -12.56 18.79
N MET A 458 51.97 -11.69 19.70
CA MET A 458 52.56 -10.37 19.86
C MET A 458 53.77 -10.53 20.79
N PRO A 459 54.97 -10.04 20.42
CA PRO A 459 56.10 -10.02 21.34
C PRO A 459 55.83 -9.04 22.50
N PRO A 460 56.44 -9.27 23.68
CA PRO A 460 56.08 -8.56 24.90
C PRO A 460 56.54 -7.10 24.86
N ILE A 461 55.64 -6.18 25.19
CA ILE A 461 56.00 -4.83 25.60
C ILE A 461 56.42 -4.91 27.07
N THR A 462 57.65 -4.49 27.35
CA THR A 462 58.25 -4.44 28.69
C THR A 462 57.63 -3.36 29.57
N ASN A 463 57.09 -3.80 30.72
CA ASN A 463 56.90 -3.16 32.02
C ASN A 463 56.85 -1.63 32.14
N PHE A 464 55.75 -1.13 32.71
CA PHE A 464 55.81 -0.16 33.81
C PHE A 464 54.85 -0.57 34.94
N ASN A 465 55.41 -0.66 36.15
CA ASN A 465 54.76 -1.01 37.40
C ASN A 465 53.85 0.11 37.91
N PHE A 466 52.69 -0.25 38.49
CA PHE A 466 52.12 0.44 39.65
C PHE A 466 51.51 -0.58 40.63
N PRO A 467 51.63 -0.37 41.96
CA PRO A 467 51.27 -1.35 42.97
C PRO A 467 49.80 -1.30 43.38
N ALA A 468 49.38 -2.39 44.04
CA ALA A 468 48.02 -2.77 44.41
C ALA A 468 47.32 -1.88 45.46
N SER A 469 45.99 -1.81 45.37
CA SER A 469 45.10 -1.92 46.54
C SER A 469 43.65 -2.32 46.15
N LEU A 470 43.19 -3.38 46.84
CA LEU A 470 41.86 -3.63 47.43
C LEU A 470 40.57 -3.19 46.69
N CYS A 471 39.70 -4.17 46.41
CA CYS A 471 38.36 -4.21 47.00
C CYS A 471 37.70 -5.61 46.85
N ASP A 472 36.95 -5.95 47.89
CA ASP A 472 36.36 -7.23 48.27
C ASP A 472 35.25 -7.79 47.37
N ALA A 473 35.05 -9.12 47.49
CA ALA A 473 33.80 -9.90 47.57
C ALA A 473 32.61 -9.53 46.66
N GLN A 474 31.83 -10.42 46.03
CA GLN A 474 31.50 -11.84 46.21
C GLN A 474 30.60 -12.20 45.02
N LEU A 475 30.71 -13.38 44.40
CA LEU A 475 29.63 -13.92 43.55
C LEU A 475 29.60 -15.45 43.64
N LEU A 476 28.48 -15.95 44.19
CA LEU A 476 28.16 -17.36 44.38
C LEU A 476 27.70 -18.01 43.08
N LYS A 477 28.24 -19.21 42.82
CA LYS A 477 27.82 -20.19 41.80
C LYS A 477 26.48 -20.82 42.15
N VAL A 478 25.67 -21.22 41.16
CA VAL A 478 25.13 -22.60 41.03
C VAL A 478 24.89 -22.95 39.55
N ARG A 479 25.18 -24.23 39.21
CA ARG A 479 25.14 -24.95 37.92
C ARG A 479 23.74 -25.48 37.54
N CYS A 480 23.55 -25.78 36.25
CA CYS A 480 22.65 -26.84 35.77
C CYS A 480 23.43 -27.98 35.07
N PRO A 481 22.99 -29.26 35.12
CA PRO A 481 23.74 -30.40 34.59
C PRO A 481 23.29 -30.88 33.19
N SER A 482 24.26 -31.47 32.49
CA SER A 482 24.24 -32.06 31.15
C SER A 482 23.67 -33.50 31.11
N ALA A 483 23.04 -33.87 29.99
CA ALA A 483 22.59 -35.23 29.67
C ALA A 483 23.62 -36.01 28.83
N VAL A 484 23.66 -37.34 29.01
CA VAL A 484 24.44 -38.33 28.22
C VAL A 484 23.48 -39.42 27.72
N PRO A 485 23.68 -40.02 26.52
CA PRO A 485 22.70 -40.90 25.87
C PRO A 485 22.98 -42.41 26.03
N GLY A 486 21.97 -43.24 25.82
CA GLY A 486 22.08 -44.71 25.77
C GLY A 486 21.02 -45.36 24.88
N LEU A 487 21.45 -46.31 24.03
CA LEU A 487 20.68 -47.13 23.10
C LEU A 487 19.91 -48.29 23.81
N VAL A 488 18.84 -48.78 23.16
CA VAL A 488 18.63 -50.18 22.66
C VAL A 488 17.13 -50.57 22.63
N GLY A 489 16.63 -50.90 21.42
CA GLY A 489 15.91 -52.15 21.08
C GLY A 489 14.43 -52.36 21.48
N GLY A 490 13.57 -52.59 20.48
CA GLY A 490 12.36 -53.43 20.60
C GLY A 490 11.11 -52.93 19.87
N ALA A 491 10.64 -53.68 18.87
CA ALA A 491 9.31 -53.56 18.24
C ALA A 491 8.42 -54.77 18.63
N PRO A 492 7.17 -54.92 18.14
CA PRO A 492 6.01 -54.02 18.25
C PRO A 492 4.76 -54.78 18.78
N ARG A 493 3.78 -54.09 19.39
CA ARG A 493 2.37 -54.58 19.47
C ARG A 493 1.38 -53.42 19.49
N GLY A 494 0.33 -53.56 18.68
CA GLY A 494 -0.73 -52.57 18.53
C GLY A 494 -1.80 -52.62 19.62
N ALA A 495 -2.60 -51.56 19.65
CA ALA A 495 -4.00 -51.60 20.06
C ALA A 495 -4.71 -50.35 19.51
N VAL A 496 -5.82 -50.62 18.85
CA VAL A 496 -6.87 -49.71 18.40
C VAL A 496 -7.53 -49.04 19.61
N GLN A 497 -7.86 -47.75 19.52
CA GLN A 497 -9.00 -47.19 20.26
C GLN A 497 -9.59 -45.96 19.57
N ASP A 498 -10.80 -46.15 19.04
CA ASP A 498 -11.78 -45.18 18.58
C ASP A 498 -12.11 -44.12 19.65
N TRP A 499 -12.23 -42.85 19.24
CA TRP A 499 -13.08 -41.89 19.95
C TRP A 499 -13.99 -41.12 18.99
N LYS A 500 -15.23 -41.00 19.48
CA LYS A 500 -16.48 -40.81 18.75
C LYS A 500 -16.75 -39.37 18.32
N ARG A 501 -17.52 -39.32 17.23
CA ARG A 501 -18.34 -38.24 16.68
C ARG A 501 -19.43 -37.82 17.68
N GLU A 502 -19.54 -36.53 17.96
CA GLU A 502 -20.73 -35.94 18.60
C GLU A 502 -21.52 -35.10 17.59
N ASP A 503 -22.81 -35.42 17.52
CA ASP A 503 -23.83 -34.76 16.72
C ASP A 503 -24.25 -33.41 17.32
N ALA A 504 -24.39 -32.38 16.48
CA ALA A 504 -25.07 -31.14 16.83
C ALA A 504 -26.30 -30.93 15.95
N LYS A 505 -27.44 -30.77 16.64
CA LYS A 505 -28.81 -30.72 16.17
C LYS A 505 -29.13 -29.54 15.24
N VAL A 506 -29.92 -29.88 14.24
CA VAL A 506 -30.75 -29.01 13.39
C VAL A 506 -31.75 -28.21 14.24
N SER A 507 -31.87 -26.91 13.99
CA SER A 507 -33.06 -26.12 14.34
C SER A 507 -33.52 -25.28 13.15
N ARG A 508 -34.74 -25.59 12.70
CA ARG A 508 -35.51 -24.86 11.70
C ARG A 508 -36.06 -23.57 12.32
N ARG A 509 -35.97 -22.45 11.60
CA ARG A 509 -36.97 -21.37 11.72
C ARG A 509 -37.40 -20.89 10.33
N THR A 510 -38.70 -20.69 10.27
CA THR A 510 -39.60 -20.52 9.13
C THR A 510 -39.72 -19.05 8.69
N ALA A 511 -39.95 -18.85 7.38
CA ALA A 511 -40.66 -17.69 6.81
C ALA A 511 -42.12 -17.66 7.32
N ALA A 512 -42.95 -16.63 7.29
CA ALA A 512 -43.07 -15.32 6.62
C ALA A 512 -44.16 -14.52 7.44
N PRO A 513 -44.78 -13.40 7.00
CA PRO A 513 -44.71 -12.67 5.73
C PRO A 513 -43.95 -11.34 5.78
#